data_AF-A0AAE5HC42-F1
#
_entry.id   AF-A0AAE5HC42-F1
#
_cell.length_a   1.000
_cell.length_b   1.000
_cell.length_c   1.000
_cell.angle_alpha   90.00
_cell.angle_beta   90.00
_cell.angle_gamma   90.00
#
_symmetry.space_group_name_H-M   'P 1'
#
loop_
_entity.id
_entity.type
_entity.pdbx_description
1 polymer ?
#
loop_
_entity_poly.entity_id
_entity_poly.type
_entity_poly.pdbx_seq_one_letter_code
_entity_poly.pdbx_strand_id
1 'polypeptide(L)'
;METASSDGDALHTERWRWALERLLFLIPPLIGVGIIGVLQQLGAPIISDALLLFTSVGYLVLSVGIPICIFLDARAVSRAARESGIRRAWKPNPWLYAGFAILSAPLVGIFYLYRRHTFTQCVPGEPWWWIVIAVAVFAYLFGIVLTAIGAVLAVPAFIVAGLGLAGAIAYGLFPVALYEDTRYIRATDPQWKPNPGLYFGIAFLSLFLAILQPIVAISYLIIRHRELGVP
;
A
#
# COMPACT_ATOMS: atom_id res chain seq x y z
N MET A 1 0.35 27.14 30.56
CA MET A 1 -0.97 26.47 30.53
C MET A 1 -1.44 26.53 29.08
N GLU A 2 -0.81 25.75 28.19
CA GLU A 2 -0.95 25.92 26.72
C GLU A 2 -0.56 24.64 25.94
N THR A 3 -0.76 23.46 26.54
CA THR A 3 -0.39 22.17 25.92
C THR A 3 -1.60 21.39 25.37
N ALA A 4 -2.83 21.80 25.70
CA ALA A 4 -4.02 21.02 25.36
C ALA A 4 -4.50 21.17 23.90
N SER A 5 -4.17 22.25 23.18
CA SER A 5 -4.58 22.40 21.76
C SER A 5 -3.64 21.68 20.79
N SER A 6 -2.35 21.56 21.15
CA SER A 6 -1.32 20.89 20.33
C SER A 6 -1.61 19.41 20.10
N ASP A 7 -2.07 18.70 21.14
CA ASP A 7 -2.27 17.24 21.06
C ASP A 7 -3.50 16.85 20.21
N GLY A 8 -4.54 17.68 20.20
CA GLY A 8 -5.74 17.45 19.39
C GLY A 8 -5.46 17.53 17.89
N ASP A 9 -4.69 18.55 17.47
CA ASP A 9 -4.36 18.73 16.06
C ASP A 9 -3.41 17.65 15.55
N ALA A 10 -2.44 17.22 16.36
CA ALA A 10 -1.54 16.12 16.05
C ALA A 10 -2.32 14.82 15.73
N LEU A 11 -3.24 14.44 16.62
CA LEU A 11 -4.10 13.26 16.45
C LEU A 11 -4.94 13.32 15.17
N HIS A 12 -5.45 14.49 14.78
CA HIS A 12 -6.22 14.63 13.55
C HIS A 12 -5.38 14.43 12.27
N THR A 13 -4.14 14.92 12.25
CA THR A 13 -3.21 14.69 11.12
C THR A 13 -2.87 13.21 10.92
N GLU A 14 -2.78 12.43 11.99
CA GLU A 14 -2.42 11.01 11.91
C GLU A 14 -3.55 10.15 11.36
N ARG A 15 -4.81 10.49 11.68
CA ARG A 15 -5.97 9.72 11.22
C ARG A 15 -6.11 9.72 9.69
N TRP A 16 -5.95 10.88 9.05
CA TRP A 16 -6.04 10.99 7.59
C TRP A 16 -4.87 10.35 6.87
N ARG A 17 -3.68 10.38 7.48
CA ARG A 17 -2.52 9.61 7.01
C ARG A 17 -2.86 8.13 6.88
N TRP A 18 -3.31 7.54 7.97
CA TRP A 18 -3.53 6.10 8.01
C TRP A 18 -4.69 5.69 7.11
N ALA A 19 -5.72 6.53 7.00
CA ALA A 19 -6.78 6.30 6.02
C ALA A 19 -6.23 6.31 4.58
N LEU A 20 -5.39 7.27 4.23
CA LEU A 20 -4.75 7.34 2.91
C LEU A 20 -3.86 6.13 2.64
N GLU A 21 -2.99 5.75 3.59
CA GLU A 21 -2.13 4.57 3.48
C GLU A 21 -2.95 3.31 3.22
N ARG A 22 -4.00 3.07 4.02
CA ARG A 22 -4.90 1.91 3.88
C ARG A 22 -5.60 1.89 2.53
N LEU A 23 -6.09 3.03 2.06
CA LEU A 23 -6.71 3.11 0.72
C LEU A 23 -5.69 2.82 -0.39
N LEU A 24 -4.46 3.32 -0.27
CA LEU A 24 -3.40 3.03 -1.25
C LEU A 24 -2.99 1.55 -1.24
N PHE A 25 -3.01 0.89 -0.08
CA PHE A 25 -2.74 -0.54 0.05
C PHE A 25 -3.83 -1.43 -0.56
N LEU A 26 -5.05 -0.91 -0.73
CA LEU A 26 -6.13 -1.61 -1.41
C LEU A 26 -6.00 -1.55 -2.94
N ILE A 27 -5.17 -0.66 -3.50
CA ILE A 27 -5.00 -0.56 -4.96
C ILE A 27 -4.35 -1.81 -5.57
N PRO A 28 -3.20 -2.33 -5.08
CA PRO A 28 -2.58 -3.52 -5.67
C PRO A 28 -3.51 -4.74 -5.73
N PRO A 29 -4.22 -5.11 -4.63
CA PRO A 29 -5.20 -6.19 -4.67
C PRO A 29 -6.33 -5.93 -5.67
N LEU A 30 -6.83 -4.69 -5.76
CA LEU A 30 -7.92 -4.37 -6.68
C LEU A 30 -7.52 -4.52 -8.16
N ILE A 31 -6.30 -4.09 -8.50
CA ILE A 31 -5.73 -4.27 -9.85
C ILE A 31 -5.56 -5.76 -10.15
N GLY A 32 -4.99 -6.52 -9.21
CA GLY A 32 -4.80 -7.96 -9.37
C GLY A 32 -6.13 -8.72 -9.59
N VAL A 33 -7.14 -8.41 -8.78
CA VAL A 33 -8.49 -8.99 -8.90
C VAL A 33 -9.15 -8.60 -10.22
N GLY A 34 -9.03 -7.33 -10.64
CA GLY A 34 -9.57 -6.86 -11.92
C GLY A 34 -8.94 -7.57 -13.13
N ILE A 35 -7.62 -7.73 -13.13
CA ILE A 35 -6.90 -8.45 -14.21
C ILE A 35 -7.33 -9.92 -14.26
N ILE A 36 -7.38 -10.60 -13.12
CA ILE A 36 -7.81 -12.01 -13.05
C ILE A 36 -9.28 -12.14 -13.49
N GLY A 37 -10.16 -11.23 -13.08
CA GLY A 37 -11.57 -11.23 -13.46
C GLY A 37 -11.78 -11.10 -14.97
N VAL A 38 -10.98 -10.27 -15.64
CA VAL A 38 -10.99 -10.14 -17.12
C VAL A 38 -10.47 -11.41 -17.79
N LEU A 39 -9.42 -12.03 -17.24
CA LEU A 39 -8.84 -13.26 -17.80
C LEU A 39 -9.74 -14.49 -17.57
N GLN A 40 -10.52 -14.51 -16.49
CA GLN A 40 -11.44 -15.60 -16.13
C GLN A 40 -12.81 -15.53 -16.80
N GLN A 41 -13.06 -14.54 -17.67
CA GLN A 41 -14.30 -14.40 -18.44
C GLN A 41 -14.60 -15.60 -19.37
N LEU A 42 -13.76 -16.64 -19.32
CA LEU A 42 -13.80 -17.86 -20.12
C LEU A 42 -14.48 -19.08 -19.45
N GLY A 43 -15.03 -19.01 -18.22
CA GLY A 43 -15.53 -20.24 -17.58
C GLY A 43 -16.64 -20.19 -16.52
N ALA A 44 -16.94 -19.05 -15.87
CA ALA A 44 -17.97 -19.00 -14.82
C ALA A 44 -18.63 -17.60 -14.71
N PRO A 45 -19.85 -17.40 -15.26
CA PRO A 45 -20.46 -16.08 -15.36
C PRO A 45 -20.75 -15.43 -13.99
N ILE A 46 -21.23 -16.21 -13.01
CA ILE A 46 -21.55 -15.70 -11.66
C ILE A 46 -20.30 -15.14 -10.96
N ILE A 47 -19.15 -15.82 -11.11
CA ILE A 47 -17.88 -15.38 -10.51
C ILE A 47 -17.42 -14.10 -11.22
N SER A 48 -17.56 -14.03 -12.54
CA SER A 48 -17.23 -12.83 -13.32
C SER A 48 -18.05 -11.61 -12.86
N ASP A 49 -19.36 -11.75 -12.70
CA ASP A 49 -20.25 -10.67 -12.27
C ASP A 49 -19.91 -10.18 -10.85
N ALA A 50 -19.65 -11.11 -9.92
CA ALA A 50 -19.26 -10.76 -8.56
C ALA A 50 -17.91 -10.01 -8.51
N LEU A 51 -16.92 -10.45 -9.31
CA LEU A 51 -15.62 -9.79 -9.42
C LEU A 51 -15.74 -8.41 -10.07
N LEU A 52 -16.58 -8.26 -11.09
CA LEU A 52 -16.85 -6.97 -11.74
C LEU A 52 -17.52 -6.00 -10.77
N LEU A 53 -18.52 -6.45 -10.00
CA LEU A 53 -19.18 -5.63 -8.97
C LEU A 53 -18.17 -5.22 -7.90
N PHE A 54 -17.40 -6.16 -7.36
CA PHE A 54 -16.40 -5.89 -6.33
C PHE A 54 -15.34 -4.88 -6.83
N THR A 55 -14.83 -5.09 -8.04
CA THR A 55 -13.83 -4.19 -8.65
C THR A 55 -14.42 -2.81 -8.93
N SER A 56 -15.66 -2.72 -9.40
CA SER A 56 -16.32 -1.44 -9.71
C SER A 56 -16.60 -0.64 -8.44
N VAL A 57 -17.16 -1.28 -7.41
CA VAL A 57 -17.42 -0.64 -6.11
C VAL A 57 -16.10 -0.25 -5.44
N GLY A 58 -15.11 -1.15 -5.43
CA GLY A 58 -13.79 -0.86 -4.89
C GLY A 58 -13.11 0.29 -5.61
N TYR A 59 -13.18 0.34 -6.94
CA TYR A 59 -12.64 1.43 -7.75
C TYR A 59 -13.33 2.75 -7.44
N LEU A 60 -14.65 2.76 -7.27
CA LEU A 60 -15.40 3.95 -6.86
C LEU A 60 -14.93 4.46 -5.48
N VAL A 61 -14.85 3.56 -4.49
CA VAL A 61 -14.40 3.87 -3.14
C VAL A 61 -12.97 4.44 -3.17
N LEU A 62 -12.06 3.88 -3.96
CA LEU A 62 -10.69 4.36 -4.08
C LEU A 62 -10.62 5.71 -4.81
N SER A 63 -11.35 5.86 -5.91
CA SER A 63 -11.34 7.07 -6.74
C SER A 63 -11.92 8.28 -6.02
N VAL A 64 -12.84 8.08 -5.07
CA VAL A 64 -13.40 9.16 -4.24
C VAL A 64 -12.64 9.29 -2.91
N GLY A 65 -12.34 8.17 -2.26
CA GLY A 65 -11.72 8.13 -0.94
C GLY A 65 -10.29 8.67 -0.94
N ILE A 66 -9.48 8.36 -1.95
CA ILE A 66 -8.09 8.82 -2.02
C ILE A 66 -8.00 10.35 -2.16
N PRO A 67 -8.70 11.01 -3.12
CA PRO A 67 -8.71 12.47 -3.19
C PRO A 67 -9.19 13.13 -1.91
N ILE A 68 -10.22 12.59 -1.24
CA ILE A 68 -10.73 13.13 0.03
C ILE A 68 -9.66 13.01 1.11
N CYS A 69 -9.04 11.84 1.27
CA CYS A 69 -8.00 11.64 2.29
C CYS A 69 -6.78 12.52 2.03
N ILE A 70 -6.32 12.63 0.78
CA ILE A 70 -5.24 13.52 0.37
C ILE A 70 -5.60 14.98 0.68
N PHE A 71 -6.82 15.42 0.35
CA PHE A 71 -7.27 16.78 0.62
C PHE A 71 -7.22 17.10 2.12
N LEU A 72 -7.82 16.25 2.94
CA LEU A 72 -7.93 16.45 4.38
C LEU A 72 -6.56 16.40 5.05
N ASP A 73 -5.72 15.45 4.65
CA ASP A 73 -4.35 15.33 5.14
C ASP A 73 -3.49 16.53 4.72
N ALA A 74 -3.51 16.92 3.44
CA ALA A 74 -2.76 18.06 2.94
C ALA A 74 -3.20 19.36 3.62
N ARG A 75 -4.49 19.52 3.89
CA ARG A 75 -5.02 20.68 4.60
C ARG A 75 -4.49 20.72 6.03
N ALA A 76 -4.47 19.58 6.72
CA ALA A 76 -3.96 19.48 8.08
C ALA A 76 -2.45 19.76 8.14
N VAL A 77 -1.66 19.15 7.25
CA VAL A 77 -0.21 19.40 7.13
C VAL A 77 0.08 20.87 6.80
N SER A 78 -0.67 21.48 5.88
CA SER A 78 -0.49 22.88 5.49
C SER A 78 -0.80 23.85 6.64
N ARG A 79 -1.76 23.52 7.52
CA ARG A 79 -2.04 24.30 8.75
C ARG A 79 -0.89 24.20 9.76
N ALA A 80 -0.48 22.98 10.10
CA ALA A 80 0.65 22.75 11.01
C ALA A 80 1.95 23.42 10.51
N ALA A 81 2.19 23.42 9.20
CA ALA A 81 3.32 24.10 8.57
C ALA A 81 3.23 25.65 8.62
N ARG A 82 2.04 26.23 8.80
CA ARG A 82 1.89 27.69 9.01
C ARG A 82 2.12 28.06 10.47
N GLU A 83 1.60 27.26 11.38
CA GLU A 83 1.69 27.48 12.83
C GLU A 83 3.10 27.30 13.37
N SER A 84 3.85 26.33 12.84
CA SER A 84 5.25 26.10 13.26
C SER A 84 6.22 27.23 12.92
N GLY A 85 5.84 28.21 12.09
CA GLY A 85 6.69 29.37 11.74
C GLY A 85 7.95 29.03 10.91
N ILE A 86 8.20 27.75 10.61
CA ILE A 86 9.37 27.30 9.86
C ILE A 86 9.20 27.68 8.38
N ARG A 87 9.99 28.66 7.90
CA ARG A 87 9.94 29.13 6.50
C ARG A 87 10.18 28.03 5.45
N ARG A 88 10.91 26.95 5.80
CA ARG A 88 11.22 25.81 4.91
C ARG A 88 10.30 24.60 5.07
N ALA A 89 9.23 24.68 5.87
CA ALA A 89 8.28 23.57 6.00
C ALA A 89 7.52 23.34 4.69
N TRP A 90 7.31 22.07 4.31
CA TRP A 90 6.51 21.72 3.15
C TRP A 90 5.05 22.13 3.35
N LYS A 91 4.51 22.90 2.40
CA LYS A 91 3.15 23.43 2.42
C LYS A 91 2.38 22.89 1.21
N PRO A 92 1.78 21.69 1.30
CA PRO A 92 1.01 21.15 0.19
C PRO A 92 -0.20 22.05 -0.10
N ASN A 93 -0.56 22.19 -1.38
CA ASN A 93 -1.82 22.79 -1.79
C ASN A 93 -2.88 21.69 -1.87
N PRO A 94 -3.87 21.65 -0.94
CA PRO A 94 -4.81 20.53 -0.85
C PRO A 94 -5.64 20.32 -2.11
N TRP A 95 -6.07 21.42 -2.74
CA TRP A 95 -6.92 21.36 -3.93
C TRP A 95 -6.18 20.82 -5.16
N LEU A 96 -4.91 21.20 -5.32
CA LEU A 96 -4.10 20.68 -6.44
C LEU A 96 -3.88 19.16 -6.30
N TYR A 97 -3.48 18.70 -5.12
CA TYR A 97 -3.26 17.28 -4.89
C TYR A 97 -4.55 16.47 -5.04
N ALA A 98 -5.67 16.95 -4.48
CA ALA A 98 -6.96 16.28 -4.63
C ALA A 98 -7.43 16.24 -6.09
N GLY A 99 -7.32 17.36 -6.82
CA GLY A 99 -7.67 17.45 -8.23
C GLY A 99 -6.85 16.50 -9.10
N PHE A 100 -5.52 16.45 -8.90
CA PHE A 100 -4.68 15.48 -9.60
C PHE A 100 -4.99 14.04 -9.20
N ALA A 101 -5.37 13.78 -7.95
CA ALA A 101 -5.74 12.44 -7.50
C ALA A 101 -7.04 11.93 -8.15
N ILE A 102 -7.92 12.80 -8.64
CA ILE A 102 -9.07 12.39 -9.47
C ILE A 102 -8.59 11.85 -10.83
N LEU A 103 -7.53 12.44 -11.40
CA LEU A 103 -6.96 11.98 -12.68
C LEU A 103 -6.17 10.67 -12.51
N SER A 104 -5.40 10.56 -11.43
CA SER A 104 -4.64 9.35 -11.12
C SER A 104 -4.39 9.21 -9.61
N ALA A 105 -5.36 8.61 -8.93
CA ALA A 105 -5.29 8.31 -7.51
C ALA A 105 -4.01 7.55 -7.09
N PRO A 106 -3.58 6.46 -7.78
CA PRO A 106 -2.37 5.73 -7.38
C PRO A 106 -1.11 6.59 -7.49
N LEU A 107 -0.88 7.23 -8.65
CA LEU A 107 0.36 7.98 -8.88
C LEU A 107 0.47 9.18 -7.93
N VAL A 108 -0.62 9.91 -7.75
CA VAL A 108 -0.64 11.09 -6.89
C VAL A 108 -0.55 10.71 -5.43
N GLY A 109 -1.21 9.62 -5.01
CA GLY A 109 -1.11 9.09 -3.66
C GLY A 109 0.32 8.65 -3.30
N ILE A 110 0.98 7.91 -4.19
CA ILE A 110 2.39 7.49 -4.03
C ILE A 110 3.30 8.72 -3.94
N PHE A 111 3.17 9.66 -4.89
CA PHE A 111 3.99 10.87 -4.91
C PHE A 111 3.76 11.74 -3.66
N TYR A 112 2.51 11.84 -3.21
CA TYR A 112 2.15 12.55 -1.99
C TYR A 112 2.78 11.90 -0.75
N LEU A 113 2.68 10.56 -0.61
CA LEU A 113 3.33 9.83 0.48
C LEU A 113 4.85 10.01 0.47
N TYR A 114 5.49 9.91 -0.70
CA TYR A 114 6.91 10.16 -0.87
C TYR A 114 7.30 11.56 -0.36
N ARG A 115 6.59 12.59 -0.80
CA ARG A 115 6.83 13.97 -0.38
C ARG A 115 6.61 14.11 1.12
N ARG A 116 5.50 13.60 1.65
CA ARG A 116 5.19 13.65 3.07
C ARG A 116 6.32 13.05 3.91
N HIS A 117 6.73 11.82 3.61
CA HIS A 117 7.84 11.15 4.29
C HIS A 117 9.19 11.86 4.13
N THR A 118 9.35 12.75 3.14
CA THR A 118 10.56 13.57 3.03
C THR A 118 10.58 14.71 4.06
N PHE A 119 9.41 15.25 4.42
CA PHE A 119 9.30 16.44 5.26
C PHE A 119 8.76 16.18 6.67
N THR A 120 8.18 15.01 6.92
CA THR A 120 7.66 14.62 8.24
C THR A 120 8.40 13.41 8.78
N GLN A 121 8.58 13.34 10.09
CA GLN A 121 9.14 12.17 10.75
C GLN A 121 8.26 10.94 10.50
N CYS A 122 8.90 9.78 10.33
CA CYS A 122 8.22 8.49 10.26
C CYS A 122 7.80 8.07 11.65
N VAL A 123 6.54 7.72 11.81
CA VAL A 123 6.01 7.08 13.01
C VAL A 123 6.01 5.57 12.73
N PRO A 124 6.44 4.72 13.69
CA PRO A 124 6.44 3.28 13.47
C PRO A 124 5.04 2.78 13.08
N GLY A 125 5.00 1.72 12.27
CA GLY A 125 3.75 1.07 11.87
C GLY A 125 2.99 0.52 13.08
N GLU A 126 1.66 0.36 12.95
CA GLU A 126 0.85 -0.21 14.02
C GLU A 126 1.02 -1.75 14.09
N PRO A 127 0.92 -2.35 15.30
CA PRO A 127 1.18 -3.78 15.48
C PRO A 127 0.16 -4.71 14.79
N TRP A 128 -1.02 -4.22 14.38
CA TRP A 128 -1.99 -5.04 13.63
C TRP A 128 -1.46 -5.49 12.27
N TRP A 129 -0.42 -4.85 11.74
CA TRP A 129 0.23 -5.28 10.50
C TRP A 129 0.67 -6.75 10.56
N TRP A 130 1.08 -7.25 11.73
CA TRP A 130 1.42 -8.66 11.93
C TRP A 130 0.23 -9.61 11.72
N ILE A 131 -0.99 -9.15 12.01
CA ILE A 131 -2.21 -9.92 11.74
C ILE A 131 -2.41 -10.04 10.23
N VAL A 132 -2.16 -8.97 9.47
CA VAL A 132 -2.23 -9.01 8.00
C VAL A 132 -1.23 -9.99 7.43
N ILE A 133 0.01 -9.97 7.92
CA ILE A 133 1.04 -10.94 7.53
C ILE A 133 0.57 -12.36 7.85
N ALA A 134 0.07 -12.62 9.06
CA ALA A 134 -0.40 -13.95 9.45
C ALA A 134 -1.53 -14.46 8.55
N VAL A 135 -2.52 -13.61 8.26
CA VAL A 135 -3.63 -13.93 7.35
C VAL A 135 -3.13 -14.18 5.93
N ALA A 136 -2.19 -13.37 5.44
CA ALA A 136 -1.62 -13.55 4.12
C ALA A 136 -0.79 -14.83 4.01
N VAL A 137 0.03 -15.14 5.00
CA VAL A 137 0.79 -16.41 5.05
C VAL A 137 -0.17 -17.59 5.05
N PHE A 138 -1.23 -17.54 5.87
CA PHE A 138 -2.25 -18.58 5.88
C PHE A 138 -2.93 -18.74 4.51
N ALA A 139 -3.38 -17.65 3.89
CA ALA A 139 -4.01 -17.69 2.57
C ALA A 139 -3.06 -18.20 1.47
N TYR A 140 -1.78 -17.82 1.53
CA TYR A 140 -0.75 -18.31 0.63
C TYR A 140 -0.54 -19.82 0.75
N LEU A 141 -0.34 -20.32 1.99
CA LEU A 141 -0.20 -21.75 2.27
C LEU A 141 -1.44 -22.54 1.87
N PHE A 142 -2.63 -21.98 2.12
CA PHE A 142 -3.89 -22.58 1.69
C PHE A 142 -3.97 -22.72 0.16
N GLY A 143 -3.53 -21.71 -0.59
CA GLY A 143 -3.41 -21.78 -2.05
C GLY A 143 -2.46 -22.89 -2.52
N ILE A 144 -1.33 -23.08 -1.85
CA ILE A 144 -0.40 -24.19 -2.12
C ILE A 144 -1.08 -25.54 -1.87
N VAL A 145 -1.77 -25.70 -0.74
CA VAL A 145 -2.50 -26.93 -0.40
C VAL A 145 -3.58 -27.26 -1.44
N LEU A 146 -4.38 -26.26 -1.85
CA LEU A 146 -5.37 -26.44 -2.93
C LEU A 146 -4.71 -26.89 -4.24
N THR A 147 -3.57 -26.30 -4.58
CA THR A 147 -2.81 -26.68 -5.78
C THR A 147 -2.35 -28.13 -5.71
N ALA A 148 -1.81 -28.56 -4.57
CA ALA A 148 -1.36 -29.92 -4.35
C ALA A 148 -2.51 -30.93 -4.43
N ILE A 149 -3.65 -30.63 -3.80
CA ILE A 149 -4.87 -31.46 -3.89
C ILE A 149 -5.33 -31.56 -5.35
N GLY A 150 -5.38 -30.44 -6.08
CA GLY A 150 -5.73 -30.42 -7.49
C GLY A 150 -4.81 -31.28 -8.36
N ALA A 151 -3.50 -31.26 -8.09
CA ALA A 151 -2.53 -32.08 -8.78
C ALA A 151 -2.72 -33.58 -8.49
N VAL A 152 -2.90 -33.96 -7.21
CA VAL A 152 -3.11 -35.36 -6.79
C VAL A 152 -4.41 -35.92 -7.36
N LEU A 153 -5.48 -35.13 -7.37
CA LEU A 153 -6.79 -35.54 -7.88
C LEU A 153 -6.93 -35.34 -9.40
N ALA A 154 -5.90 -34.81 -10.08
CA ALA A 154 -5.94 -34.43 -11.50
C ALA A 154 -7.14 -33.53 -11.86
N VAL A 155 -7.43 -32.54 -11.01
CA VAL A 155 -8.51 -31.57 -11.20
C VAL A 155 -7.92 -30.19 -11.51
N PRO A 156 -7.87 -29.77 -12.80
CA PRO A 156 -7.20 -28.54 -13.23
C PRO A 156 -7.74 -27.27 -12.55
N ALA A 157 -9.03 -27.24 -12.23
CA ALA A 157 -9.66 -26.09 -11.59
C ALA A 157 -9.03 -25.77 -10.22
N PHE A 158 -8.69 -26.78 -9.41
CA PHE A 158 -8.04 -26.58 -8.12
C PHE A 158 -6.60 -26.10 -8.25
N ILE A 159 -5.88 -26.56 -9.27
CA ILE A 159 -4.51 -26.11 -9.59
C ILE A 159 -4.54 -24.61 -9.92
N VAL A 160 -5.41 -24.21 -10.85
CA VAL A 160 -5.53 -22.80 -11.28
C VAL A 160 -5.98 -21.92 -10.12
N ALA A 161 -6.97 -22.35 -9.34
CA ALA A 161 -7.46 -21.59 -8.19
C ALA A 161 -6.40 -21.44 -7.09
N GLY A 162 -5.69 -22.53 -6.76
CA GLY A 162 -4.65 -22.52 -5.74
C GLY A 162 -3.45 -21.65 -6.11
N LEU A 163 -2.94 -21.78 -7.35
CA LEU A 163 -1.88 -20.93 -7.87
C LEU A 163 -2.31 -19.47 -7.98
N GLY A 164 -3.54 -19.22 -8.43
CA GLY A 164 -4.11 -17.88 -8.52
C GLY A 164 -4.18 -17.20 -7.16
N LEU A 165 -4.65 -17.91 -6.13
CA LEU A 165 -4.71 -17.38 -4.76
C LEU A 165 -3.32 -17.12 -4.20
N ALA A 166 -2.41 -18.09 -4.26
CA ALA A 166 -1.05 -17.95 -3.73
C ALA A 166 -0.30 -16.81 -4.44
N GLY A 167 -0.43 -16.73 -5.77
CA GLY A 167 0.10 -15.63 -6.57
C GLY A 167 -0.49 -14.29 -6.16
N ALA A 168 -1.82 -14.14 -6.14
CA ALA A 168 -2.47 -12.88 -5.79
C ALA A 168 -2.04 -12.34 -4.43
N ILE A 169 -1.90 -13.21 -3.42
CA ILE A 169 -1.42 -12.83 -2.09
C ILE A 169 0.05 -12.41 -2.13
N ALA A 170 0.93 -13.21 -2.73
CA ALA A 170 2.36 -12.91 -2.79
C ALA A 170 2.64 -11.59 -3.54
N TYR A 171 2.05 -11.42 -4.72
CA TYR A 171 2.25 -10.23 -5.54
C TYR A 171 1.58 -8.99 -4.95
N GLY A 172 0.35 -9.13 -4.43
CA GLY A 172 -0.45 -8.01 -3.94
C GLY A 172 0.05 -7.45 -2.61
N LEU A 173 0.59 -8.30 -1.73
CA LEU A 173 1.09 -7.87 -0.42
C LEU A 173 2.49 -7.23 -0.50
N PHE A 174 3.28 -7.56 -1.53
CA PHE A 174 4.66 -7.13 -1.65
C PHE A 174 4.87 -5.61 -1.47
N PRO A 175 4.13 -4.71 -2.16
CA PRO A 175 4.32 -3.27 -1.96
C PRO A 175 4.00 -2.81 -0.54
N VAL A 176 2.97 -3.38 0.07
CA VAL A 176 2.54 -3.03 1.42
C VAL A 176 3.57 -3.48 2.46
N ALA A 177 4.06 -4.71 2.33
CA ALA A 177 5.10 -5.24 3.21
C ALA A 177 6.40 -4.44 3.13
N LEU A 178 6.82 -4.07 1.92
CA LEU A 178 8.01 -3.25 1.72
C LEU A 178 7.84 -1.85 2.32
N TYR A 179 6.66 -1.26 2.18
CA TYR A 179 6.35 0.03 2.80
C TYR A 179 6.38 -0.01 4.32
N GLU A 180 5.73 -1.00 4.95
CA GLU A 180 5.68 -1.10 6.41
C GLU A 180 7.05 -1.41 7.01
N ASP A 181 7.85 -2.29 6.38
CA ASP A 181 9.20 -2.58 6.84
C ASP A 181 10.12 -1.34 6.71
N THR A 182 10.11 -0.66 5.56
CA THR A 182 10.89 0.58 5.39
C THR A 182 10.47 1.69 6.33
N ARG A 183 9.17 1.81 6.60
CA ARG A 183 8.62 2.78 7.57
C ARG A 183 9.04 2.45 9.00
N TYR A 184 8.98 1.17 9.38
CA TYR A 184 9.41 0.71 10.70
C TYR A 184 10.90 1.00 10.91
N ILE A 185 11.75 0.59 9.97
CA ILE A 185 13.21 0.83 10.04
C ILE A 185 13.50 2.31 10.15
N ARG A 186 12.86 3.15 9.32
CA ARG A 186 13.08 4.60 9.36
C ARG A 186 12.64 5.26 10.65
N ALA A 187 11.66 4.68 11.34
CA ALA A 187 11.24 5.15 12.65
C ALA A 187 12.21 4.74 13.77
N THR A 188 12.87 3.59 13.65
CA THR A 188 13.80 3.06 14.65
C THR A 188 15.26 3.45 14.44
N ASP A 189 15.67 3.69 13.19
CA ASP A 189 17.02 4.07 12.82
C ASP A 189 17.01 5.41 12.05
N PRO A 190 17.43 6.51 12.68
CA PRO A 190 17.51 7.82 12.03
C PRO A 190 18.53 7.89 10.89
N GLN A 191 19.49 6.96 10.81
CA GLN A 191 20.49 6.91 9.74
C GLN A 191 19.97 6.25 8.47
N TRP A 192 18.88 5.49 8.57
CA TRP A 192 18.20 4.90 7.41
C TRP A 192 17.66 6.00 6.49
N LYS A 193 18.31 6.15 5.33
CA LYS A 193 17.97 7.17 4.32
C LYS A 193 16.79 6.79 3.40
N PRO A 194 16.55 5.52 3.06
CA PRO A 194 15.50 5.14 2.14
C PRO A 194 14.09 5.65 2.53
N ASN A 195 13.41 6.29 1.57
CA ASN A 195 12.07 6.85 1.78
C ASN A 195 10.99 5.76 1.59
N PRO A 196 10.10 5.51 2.58
CA PRO A 196 9.07 4.47 2.48
C PRO A 196 8.13 4.66 1.29
N GLY A 197 7.70 5.90 1.02
CA GLY A 197 6.84 6.21 -0.11
C GLY A 197 7.51 5.95 -1.47
N LEU A 198 8.83 6.12 -1.56
CA LEU A 198 9.59 5.75 -2.77
C LEU A 198 9.61 4.24 -2.97
N TYR A 199 9.89 3.47 -1.93
CA TYR A 199 9.92 2.00 -2.00
C TYR A 199 8.54 1.41 -2.28
N PHE A 200 7.48 1.97 -1.69
CA PHE A 200 6.11 1.63 -2.06
C PHE A 200 5.84 1.88 -3.54
N GLY A 201 6.27 3.03 -4.07
CA GLY A 201 6.15 3.34 -5.49
C GLY A 201 6.90 2.36 -6.40
N ILE A 202 8.15 2.03 -6.06
CA ILE A 202 8.96 1.07 -6.81
C ILE A 202 8.32 -0.33 -6.79
N ALA A 203 7.85 -0.78 -5.63
CA ALA A 203 7.16 -2.06 -5.51
C ALA A 203 5.79 -2.07 -6.17
N PHE A 204 5.08 -0.94 -6.17
CA PHE A 204 3.84 -0.80 -6.92
C PHE A 204 4.09 -0.90 -8.42
N LEU A 205 5.14 -0.25 -8.93
CA LEU A 205 5.54 -0.35 -10.34
C LEU A 205 5.99 -1.77 -10.72
N SER A 206 6.59 -2.53 -9.80
CA SER A 206 6.97 -3.91 -10.07
C SER A 206 5.78 -4.88 -10.17
N LEU A 207 4.56 -4.47 -9.78
CA LEU A 207 3.34 -5.26 -10.03
C LEU A 207 3.08 -5.48 -11.52
N PHE A 208 3.48 -4.54 -12.38
CA PHE A 208 3.26 -4.63 -13.82
C PHE A 208 4.19 -5.62 -14.51
N LEU A 209 5.29 -6.02 -13.85
CA LEU A 209 6.29 -6.94 -14.39
C LEU A 209 6.71 -7.90 -13.29
N ALA A 210 6.19 -9.12 -13.33
CA ALA A 210 6.41 -10.14 -12.30
C ALA A 210 7.90 -10.35 -11.96
N ILE A 211 8.80 -10.27 -12.95
CA ILE A 211 10.26 -10.43 -12.80
C ILE A 211 10.88 -9.29 -11.96
N LEU A 212 10.26 -8.10 -11.91
CA LEU A 212 10.79 -6.98 -11.15
C LEU A 212 10.62 -7.16 -9.64
N GLN A 213 9.59 -7.86 -9.17
CA GLN A 213 9.39 -8.05 -7.72
C GLN A 213 10.57 -8.72 -7.02
N PRO A 214 11.08 -9.88 -7.47
CA PRO A 214 12.25 -10.49 -6.83
C PRO A 214 13.49 -9.61 -6.94
N ILE A 215 13.66 -8.84 -8.03
CA ILE A 215 14.79 -7.90 -8.19
C ILE A 215 14.69 -6.76 -7.15
N VAL A 216 13.50 -6.19 -6.97
CA VAL A 216 13.24 -5.15 -5.97
C VAL A 216 13.44 -5.71 -4.56
N ALA A 217 12.94 -6.92 -4.27
CA ALA A 217 13.10 -7.58 -2.98
C ALA A 217 14.57 -7.83 -2.65
N ILE A 218 15.33 -8.41 -3.59
CA ILE A 218 16.76 -8.70 -3.40
C ILE A 218 17.55 -7.40 -3.24
N SER A 219 17.31 -6.40 -4.09
CA SER A 219 18.04 -5.12 -3.99
C SER A 219 17.75 -4.42 -2.66
N TYR A 220 16.49 -4.45 -2.20
CA TYR A 220 16.11 -3.97 -0.88
C TYR A 220 16.83 -4.70 0.25
N LEU A 221 16.82 -6.03 0.26
CA LEU A 221 17.47 -6.84 1.30
C LEU A 221 18.99 -6.61 1.34
N ILE A 222 19.63 -6.41 0.19
CA ILE A 222 21.06 -6.05 0.11
C ILE A 222 21.32 -4.69 0.76
N ILE A 223 20.47 -3.68 0.50
CA ILE A 223 20.60 -2.35 1.10
C ILE A 223 20.37 -2.44 2.60
N ARG A 224 19.30 -3.12 3.02
CA ARG A 224 18.97 -3.36 4.43
C ARG A 224 20.12 -4.02 5.18
N HIS A 225 20.69 -5.09 4.62
CA HIS A 225 21.79 -5.82 5.23
C HIS A 225 23.05 -4.96 5.35
N ARG A 226 23.35 -4.12 4.36
CA ARG A 226 24.51 -3.21 4.40
C ARG A 226 24.38 -2.11 5.44
N GLU A 227 23.17 -1.57 5.62
CA GLU A 227 22.95 -0.46 6.55
C GLU A 227 22.72 -0.93 8.00
N LEU A 228 22.05 -2.07 8.20
CA LEU A 228 21.64 -2.54 9.53
C LEU A 228 22.46 -3.73 10.05
N GLY A 229 23.25 -4.41 9.20
CA GLY A 229 24.00 -5.61 9.57
C GLY A 229 23.15 -6.85 9.86
N VAL A 230 21.83 -6.76 9.69
CA VAL A 230 20.86 -7.87 9.84
C VAL A 230 20.13 -8.12 8.53
N PRO A 231 19.82 -9.39 8.19
CA PRO A 231 18.96 -9.72 7.05
C PRO A 231 17.52 -9.21 7.25
#